data_AF-A0A7S4FZD1-F1
#
_entry.id   AF-A0A7S4FZD1-F1
#
_cell.length_a   1.000
_cell.length_b   1.000
_cell.length_c   1.000
_cell.angle_alpha   90.00
_cell.angle_beta   90.00
_cell.angle_gamma   90.00
#
_symmetry.space_group_name_H-M   'P 1'
#
loop_
_entity.id
_entity.type
_entity.pdbx_description
1 polymer ?
#
loop_
_entity_poly.entity_id
_entity_poly.type
_entity_poly.pdbx_seq_one_letter_code
_entity_poly.pdbx_strand_id
1 'polypeptide(L)'
;IFFRTMPSNCALASCTDTVLLGTPVCRFCSKLYCLKHLQYEVHGCGDQKKYEAQVQHFQDNKQPARVASNPDLKGKLHAKLSEKSNQRARKPPGKAQKR
;
A
#
# COMPACT_ATOMS: atom_id res chain seq x y z
N ILE A 1 38.70 7.62 8.16
CA ILE A 1 38.20 7.07 6.88
C ILE A 1 37.50 8.21 6.14
N PHE A 2 38.16 8.84 5.18
CA PHE A 2 37.54 9.88 4.34
C PHE A 2 36.81 9.19 3.19
N PHE A 3 35.50 9.04 3.29
CA PHE A 3 34.67 8.65 2.14
C PHE A 3 34.56 9.86 1.20
N ARG A 4 35.51 9.98 0.28
CA ARG A 4 35.37 10.86 -0.89
C ARG A 4 34.50 10.14 -1.90
N THR A 5 33.20 10.04 -1.60
CA THR A 5 32.20 9.61 -2.58
C THR A 5 31.92 10.78 -3.52
N MET A 6 32.15 10.57 -4.82
CA MET A 6 31.75 11.53 -5.85
C MET A 6 30.27 11.89 -5.68
N PRO A 7 29.87 13.17 -5.83
CA PRO A 7 28.46 13.52 -5.83
C PRO A 7 27.78 12.78 -6.99
N SER A 8 26.94 11.80 -6.67
CA SER A 8 26.12 11.13 -7.68
C SER A 8 24.99 12.05 -8.10
N ASN A 9 24.73 12.20 -9.39
CA ASN A 9 23.60 12.97 -9.90
C ASN A 9 22.28 12.24 -9.64
N CYS A 10 21.19 12.98 -9.55
CA CYS A 10 19.84 12.42 -9.50
C CYS A 10 19.59 11.52 -10.74
N ALA A 11 19.04 10.33 -10.53
CA ALA A 11 18.73 9.40 -11.62
C ALA A 11 17.46 9.77 -12.43
N LEU A 12 16.76 10.84 -12.05
CA LEU A 12 15.61 11.34 -12.81
C LEU A 12 16.12 12.13 -14.03
N ALA A 13 15.70 11.74 -15.23
CA ALA A 13 16.22 12.27 -16.49
C ALA A 13 16.07 13.80 -16.64
N SER A 14 15.02 14.39 -16.05
CA SER A 14 14.76 15.84 -16.09
C SER A 14 15.49 16.63 -15.00
N CYS A 15 16.29 15.98 -14.15
CA CYS A 15 16.91 16.60 -12.98
C CYS A 15 18.44 16.64 -13.11
N THR A 16 19.02 17.80 -12.82
CA THR A 16 20.47 18.02 -12.76
C THR A 16 21.01 18.20 -11.34
N ASP A 17 20.16 18.04 -10.33
CA ASP A 17 20.56 18.19 -8.92
C ASP A 17 21.43 17.00 -8.47
N THR A 18 22.40 17.27 -7.60
CA THR A 18 23.22 16.24 -6.96
C THR A 18 22.47 15.56 -5.81
N VAL A 19 22.72 14.28 -5.62
CA VAL A 19 22.20 13.48 -4.51
C VAL A 19 22.97 13.84 -3.23
N LEU A 20 22.25 14.13 -2.16
CA LEU A 20 22.85 14.38 -0.85
C LEU A 20 23.45 13.09 -0.29
N LEU A 21 24.60 13.19 0.37
CA LEU A 21 25.21 12.05 1.05
C LEU A 21 24.24 11.41 2.05
N GLY A 22 24.15 10.08 2.05
CA GLY A 22 23.25 9.34 2.93
C GLY A 22 21.81 9.23 2.43
N THR A 23 21.50 9.76 1.25
CA THR A 23 20.19 9.52 0.63
C THR A 23 20.01 8.02 0.34
N PRO A 24 18.90 7.39 0.77
CA PRO A 24 18.69 5.99 0.52
C PRO A 24 18.44 5.72 -0.98
N VAL A 25 18.92 4.58 -1.44
CA VAL A 25 18.59 4.04 -2.76
C VAL A 25 17.12 3.60 -2.76
N CYS A 26 16.39 3.89 -3.83
CA CYS A 26 15.02 3.38 -3.99
C CYS A 26 15.03 1.84 -4.00
N ARG A 27 14.25 1.22 -3.13
CA ARG A 27 14.21 -0.25 -2.99
C ARG A 27 13.59 -0.99 -4.18
N PHE A 28 12.82 -0.29 -5.01
CA PHE A 28 12.10 -0.92 -6.13
C PHE A 28 12.86 -0.81 -7.45
N CYS A 29 13.46 0.35 -7.74
CA CYS A 29 14.20 0.56 -9.00
C CYS A 29 15.72 0.64 -8.80
N SER A 30 16.22 0.54 -7.57
CA SER A 30 17.65 0.56 -7.21
C SER A 30 18.41 1.81 -7.68
N LYS A 31 17.72 2.94 -7.81
CA LYS A 31 18.30 4.23 -8.24
C LYS A 31 18.39 5.23 -7.08
N LEU A 32 19.36 6.14 -7.17
CA LEU A 32 19.55 7.27 -6.25
C LEU A 32 18.89 8.54 -6.80
N TYR A 33 18.21 9.29 -5.94
CA TYR A 33 17.49 10.51 -6.28
C TYR A 33 17.85 11.64 -5.31
N CYS A 34 17.74 12.90 -5.73
CA CYS A 34 17.88 14.02 -4.80
C CYS A 34 16.67 14.10 -3.85
N LEU A 35 16.75 14.90 -2.78
CA LEU A 35 15.69 15.00 -1.77
C LEU A 35 14.31 15.37 -2.34
N LYS A 36 14.27 16.13 -3.45
CA LYS A 36 13.02 16.51 -4.13
C LYS A 36 12.37 15.34 -4.90
N HIS A 37 13.18 14.41 -5.42
CA HIS A 37 12.71 13.30 -6.26
C HIS A 37 12.78 11.94 -5.54
N LEU A 38 13.11 11.94 -4.25
CA LEU A 38 13.22 10.74 -3.43
C LEU A 38 11.86 10.04 -3.21
N GLN A 39 10.76 10.79 -3.21
CA GLN A 39 9.42 10.25 -3.04
C GLN A 39 9.06 9.30 -4.20
N TYR A 40 8.58 8.10 -3.86
CA TYR A 40 8.28 7.03 -4.81
C TYR A 40 7.34 7.46 -5.94
N GLU A 41 6.36 8.31 -5.64
CA GLU A 41 5.39 8.84 -6.61
C GLU A 41 6.06 9.71 -7.68
N VAL A 42 7.13 10.41 -7.33
CA VAL A 42 7.78 11.39 -8.20
C VAL A 42 8.62 10.71 -9.29
N HIS A 43 9.27 9.58 -8.96
CA HIS A 43 10.09 8.82 -9.91
C HIS A 43 9.41 7.54 -10.43
N GLY A 44 8.12 7.33 -10.16
CA GLY A 44 7.28 6.29 -10.77
C GLY A 44 7.21 4.95 -10.02
N CYS A 45 7.75 4.84 -8.81
CA CYS A 45 7.63 3.65 -7.96
C CYS A 45 6.46 3.71 -6.96
N GLY A 46 5.56 4.67 -7.10
CA GLY A 46 4.43 4.91 -6.18
C GLY A 46 3.51 3.69 -6.03
N ASP A 47 3.15 3.04 -7.14
CA ASP A 47 2.25 1.88 -7.12
C ASP A 47 2.83 0.68 -6.37
N GLN A 48 4.14 0.43 -6.52
CA GLN A 48 4.85 -0.62 -5.80
C GLN A 48 4.86 -0.34 -4.29
N LYS A 49 5.10 0.92 -3.90
CA LYS A 49 5.06 1.32 -2.49
C LYS A 49 3.66 1.19 -1.89
N LYS A 50 2.63 1.54 -2.66
CA LYS A 50 1.23 1.39 -2.27
C LYS A 50 0.85 -0.08 -2.08
N TYR A 51 1.26 -0.95 -3.00
CA TYR A 51 1.04 -2.39 -2.88
C TYR A 51 1.75 -2.97 -1.65
N GLU A 52 3.02 -2.62 -1.44
CA GLU A 52 3.78 -3.03 -0.26
C GLU A 52 3.06 -2.62 1.04
N ALA A 53 2.59 -1.37 1.14
CA ALA A 53 1.86 -0.90 2.30
C ALA A 53 0.55 -1.67 2.55
N GLN A 54 -0.18 -2.05 1.49
CA GLN A 54 -1.39 -2.88 1.63
C GLN A 54 -1.06 -4.27 2.16
N VAL A 55 -0.04 -4.92 1.59
CA VAL A 55 0.40 -6.24 2.03
C VAL A 55 0.84 -6.21 3.49
N GLN A 56 1.64 -5.22 3.88
CA GLN A 56 2.05 -5.02 5.27
C GLN A 56 0.85 -4.83 6.19
N HIS A 57 -0.12 -4.00 5.81
CA HIS A 57 -1.33 -3.80 6.60
C HIS A 57 -2.09 -5.12 6.85
N PHE A 58 -2.25 -5.97 5.83
CA PHE A 58 -2.89 -7.27 6.00
C PHE A 58 -2.07 -8.25 6.85
N GLN A 59 -0.75 -8.18 6.79
CA GLN A 59 0.15 -8.99 7.61
C GLN A 59 0.11 -8.57 9.09
N ASP A 60 0.21 -7.27 9.35
CA ASP A 60 0.19 -6.71 10.71
C ASP A 60 -1.17 -6.92 11.40
N ASN A 61 -2.26 -6.86 10.62
CA ASN A 61 -3.62 -7.06 11.11
C ASN A 61 -4.10 -8.50 10.93
N LYS A 62 -3.19 -9.44 10.61
CA LYS A 62 -3.53 -10.86 10.51
C LYS A 62 -3.88 -11.36 11.91
N GLN A 63 -5.17 -11.42 12.21
CA GLN A 63 -5.63 -11.99 13.47
C GLN A 63 -5.11 -13.42 13.60
N PRO A 64 -4.58 -13.81 14.77
CA PRO A 64 -4.12 -15.17 14.99
C PRO A 64 -5.28 -16.14 14.70
N ALA A 65 -4.96 -17.27 14.07
CA ALA A 65 -5.92 -18.27 13.57
C ALA A 65 -6.89 -18.86 14.61
N ARG A 66 -6.79 -18.45 15.89
CA ARG A 66 -7.67 -18.88 17.00
C ARG A 66 -9.15 -18.54 16.76
N VAL A 67 -9.47 -17.58 15.89
CA VAL A 67 -10.86 -17.26 15.52
C VAL A 67 -11.43 -18.23 14.48
N ALA A 68 -10.58 -18.88 13.68
CA ALA A 68 -11.00 -19.78 12.60
C ALA A 68 -11.34 -21.20 13.08
N SER A 69 -10.84 -21.63 14.24
CA SER A 69 -11.06 -22.98 14.78
C SER A 69 -12.27 -23.11 15.71
N ASN A 70 -13.02 -22.02 15.94
CA ASN A 70 -14.17 -22.06 16.84
C ASN A 70 -15.47 -22.29 16.04
N PRO A 71 -16.05 -23.50 16.05
CA PRO A 71 -17.21 -23.84 15.20
C PRO A 71 -18.42 -22.94 15.49
N ASP A 72 -18.53 -22.47 16.73
CA ASP A 72 -19.58 -21.57 17.20
C ASP A 72 -19.53 -20.19 16.51
N LEU A 73 -18.32 -19.66 16.28
CA LEU A 73 -18.10 -18.39 15.59
C LEU A 73 -18.37 -18.51 14.09
N LYS A 74 -18.10 -19.69 13.51
CA LYS A 74 -18.39 -19.98 12.10
C LYS A 74 -19.90 -20.01 11.83
N GLY A 75 -20.67 -20.61 12.74
CA GLY A 75 -22.14 -20.60 12.68
C GLY A 75 -22.72 -19.18 12.76
N LYS A 76 -22.25 -18.38 13.73
CA LYS A 76 -22.65 -16.97 13.89
C LYS A 76 -22.27 -16.11 12.68
N LEU A 77 -21.11 -16.36 12.07
CA LEU A 77 -20.71 -15.67 10.84
C LEU A 77 -21.63 -16.02 9.67
N HIS A 78 -21.93 -17.31 9.46
CA HIS A 78 -22.85 -17.74 8.41
C HIS A 78 -24.26 -17.17 8.59
N ALA A 79 -24.78 -17.14 9.83
CA ALA A 79 -26.08 -16.54 10.14
C ALA A 79 -26.09 -15.02 9.85
N LYS A 80 -25.03 -14.29 10.23
CA LYS A 80 -24.92 -12.85 9.90
C LYS A 80 -24.75 -12.59 8.40
N LEU A 81 -24.06 -13.47 7.68
CA LEU A 81 -23.90 -13.35 6.22
C LEU A 81 -25.23 -13.59 5.50
N SER A 82 -25.99 -14.61 5.91
CA SER A 82 -27.31 -14.89 5.34
C SER A 82 -28.33 -13.80 5.68
N GLU A 83 -28.26 -13.23 6.88
CA GLU A 83 -29.11 -12.10 7.25
C GLU A 83 -28.77 -10.85 6.41
N LYS A 84 -27.48 -10.53 6.25
CA LYS A 84 -27.05 -9.42 5.38
C LYS A 84 -27.35 -9.65 3.89
N SER A 85 -27.36 -10.88 3.40
CA SER A 85 -27.78 -11.18 2.03
C SER A 85 -29.29 -11.00 1.88
N ASN A 86 -30.07 -11.45 2.86
CA ASN A 86 -31.52 -11.28 2.87
C ASN A 86 -31.92 -9.82 2.98
N GLN A 87 -31.21 -9.00 3.77
CA GLN A 87 -31.42 -7.55 3.82
C GLN A 87 -31.12 -6.87 2.48
N ARG A 88 -30.09 -7.34 1.75
CA ARG A 88 -29.79 -6.86 0.39
C ARG A 88 -30.84 -7.29 -0.63
N ALA A 89 -31.32 -8.53 -0.55
CA ALA A 89 -32.37 -9.06 -1.41
C ALA A 89 -33.73 -8.40 -1.16
N ARG A 90 -34.00 -7.97 0.08
CA ARG A 90 -35.23 -7.27 0.46
C ARG A 90 -35.20 -5.77 0.17
N LYS A 91 -34.04 -5.20 -0.20
CA LYS A 91 -33.98 -3.78 -0.58
C LYS A 91 -34.52 -3.66 -2.01
N PRO A 92 -35.67 -2.99 -2.22
CA PRO A 92 -36.24 -2.85 -3.55
C PRO A 92 -35.30 -2.01 -4.45
N PRO A 93 -35.23 -2.29 -5.76
CA PRO A 93 -34.53 -1.42 -6.70
C PRO A 93 -35.28 -0.09 -6.79
N GLY A 94 -34.78 0.95 -6.13
CA GLY A 94 -35.31 2.31 -6.28
C GLY A 94 -34.56 3.30 -5.39
N LYS A 95 -34.06 4.45 -5.86
CA LYS A 95 -34.26 5.18 -7.12
C LYS A 95 -32.91 5.78 -7.52
N ALA A 96 -32.63 5.83 -8.83
CA ALA A 96 -31.60 6.71 -9.37
C ALA A 96 -31.91 8.14 -8.87
N GLN A 97 -31.03 8.69 -8.06
CA GLN A 97 -31.14 10.06 -7.58
C GLN A 97 -30.86 10.98 -8.79
N LYS A 98 -31.93 11.52 -9.39
CA LYS A 98 -31.81 12.61 -10.37
C LYS A 98 -31.09 13.77 -9.69
N ARG A 99 -30.00 14.20 -10.33
CA ARG A 99 -29.27 15.44 -10.03
C ARG A 99 -30.13 16.65 -10.36
#